data_AF-A0A1X0JQM4-F1
#
_entry.id   AF-A0A1X0JQM4-F1
#
_cell.length_a   1.000
_cell.length_b   1.000
_cell.length_c   1.000
_cell.angle_alpha   90.00
_cell.angle_beta   90.00
_cell.angle_gamma   90.00
#
_symmetry.space_group_name_H-M   'P 1'
#
loop_
_entity.id
_entity.type
_entity.pdbx_description
1 polymer ?
#
loop_
_entity_poly.entity_id
_entity_poly.type
_entity_poly.pdbx_seq_one_letter_code
_entity_poly.pdbx_strand_id
1 'polypeptide(L)'
;MAISVNNVMLWNRPAGFAELFRVLRPGGRLLLSVHRHVLDVDPVQLVDDAQSAGFTDGKLSVRARRFNSPAVELIARRPER
;
A
#
# COMPACT_ATOMS: atom_id res chain seq x y z
N MET A 1 -5.60 -11.93 -3.29
CA MET A 1 -5.38 -10.99 -2.17
C MET A 1 -3.89 -10.94 -1.93
N ALA A 2 -3.29 -9.76 -1.90
CA ALA A 2 -1.88 -9.57 -1.57
C ALA A 2 -1.78 -8.82 -0.24
N ILE A 3 -0.94 -9.32 0.65
CA ILE A 3 -0.59 -8.65 1.91
C ILE A 3 0.88 -8.27 1.80
N SER A 4 1.16 -6.97 1.82
CA SER A 4 2.53 -6.44 1.85
C SER A 4 2.76 -5.78 3.20
N VAL A 5 3.67 -6.33 3.99
CA VAL A 5 4.10 -5.76 5.26
C VAL A 5 5.52 -5.25 5.04
N ASN A 6 5.73 -3.93 5.09
CA ASN A 6 7.00 -3.25 4.87
C ASN A 6 7.69 -3.47 3.49
N ASN A 7 7.24 -4.41 2.65
CA ASN A 7 7.99 -4.81 1.45
C ASN A 7 8.02 -3.77 0.33
N VAL A 8 6.96 -2.96 0.15
CA VAL A 8 6.95 -1.90 -0.87
C VAL A 8 7.98 -0.80 -0.57
N MET A 9 8.28 -0.57 0.71
CA MET A 9 9.26 0.45 1.13
C MET A 9 10.71 -0.04 1.09
N LEU A 10 10.93 -1.36 1.03
CA LEU A 10 12.28 -1.91 0.90
C LEU A 10 12.83 -1.73 -0.54
N TRP A 11 11.96 -1.46 -1.51
CA TRP A 11 12.26 -1.29 -2.94
C TRP A 11 11.86 0.10 -3.44
N ASN A 12 12.16 0.41 -4.70
CA ASN A 12 11.60 1.56 -5.40
C ASN A 12 10.06 1.50 -5.37
N ARG A 13 9.42 2.34 -4.54
CA ARG A 13 7.99 2.28 -4.20
C ARG A 13 7.05 2.24 -5.41
N PRO A 14 7.17 3.13 -6.42
CA PRO A 14 6.42 3.02 -7.67
C PRO A 14 6.54 1.66 -8.36
N ALA A 15 7.73 1.09 -8.46
CA ALA A 15 7.95 -0.23 -9.08
C ALA A 15 7.29 -1.34 -8.25
N GLY A 16 7.33 -1.24 -6.91
CA GLY A 16 6.66 -2.17 -6.02
C GLY A 16 5.14 -2.19 -6.22
N PHE A 17 4.50 -1.02 -6.35
CA PHE A 17 3.06 -0.93 -6.65
C PHE A 17 2.73 -1.48 -8.04
N ALA A 18 3.54 -1.17 -9.06
CA ALA A 18 3.34 -1.69 -10.42
C ALA A 18 3.40 -3.23 -10.48
N GLU A 19 4.38 -3.82 -9.79
CA GLU A 19 4.52 -5.28 -9.72
C GLU A 19 3.36 -5.93 -8.98
N LEU A 20 2.95 -5.35 -7.84
CA LEU A 20 1.77 -5.80 -7.09
C LEU A 20 0.51 -5.76 -7.97
N PHE A 21 0.32 -4.70 -8.75
CA PHE A 21 -0.80 -4.59 -9.67
C PHE A 21 -0.76 -5.70 -10.73
N ARG A 22 0.40 -5.91 -11.36
CA ARG A 22 0.61 -6.93 -12.40
C ARG A 22 0.21 -8.33 -11.92
N VAL A 23 0.68 -8.74 -10.75
CA VAL A 23 0.46 -10.09 -10.23
C VAL A 23 -0.95 -10.32 -9.66
N LEU A 24 -1.71 -9.26 -9.35
CA LEU A 24 -2.84 -9.36 -8.41
C LEU A 24 -4.15 -10.00 -8.87
N ARG A 25 -4.37 -10.54 -10.07
CA ARG A 25 -5.72 -10.87 -10.62
C ARG A 25 -6.74 -9.70 -10.59
N PRO A 26 -7.55 -9.53 -11.65
CA PRO A 26 -8.63 -8.54 -11.63
C PRO A 26 -9.60 -8.73 -10.44
N GLY A 27 -10.08 -7.63 -9.85
CA GLY A 27 -10.87 -7.64 -8.61
C GLY A 27 -10.07 -7.96 -7.33
N GLY A 28 -8.75 -8.17 -7.45
CA GLY A 28 -7.87 -8.48 -6.33
C GLY A 28 -7.75 -7.32 -5.33
N ARG A 29 -7.60 -7.64 -4.05
CA ARG A 29 -7.38 -6.65 -2.98
C ARG A 29 -5.91 -6.57 -2.58
N LEU A 30 -5.41 -5.36 -2.45
CA LEU A 30 -4.14 -4.99 -1.83
C LEU A 30 -4.38 -4.55 -0.38
N LEU A 31 -3.62 -5.12 0.55
CA LEU A 31 -3.45 -4.60 1.89
C LEU A 31 -1.94 -4.32 2.09
N LEU A 32 -1.60 -3.06 2.32
CA LEU A 32 -0.25 -2.61 2.64
C LEU A 32 -0.23 -2.12 4.08
N SER A 33 0.76 -2.55 4.86
CA SER A 33 1.02 -2.04 6.21
C SER A 33 2.49 -1.65 6.33
N VAL A 34 2.75 -0.44 6.81
CA VAL A 34 4.10 0.12 6.95
C VAL A 34 4.24 0.86 8.28
N HIS A 35 5.37 0.70 8.95
CA HIS A 35 5.68 1.53 10.13
C HIS A 35 5.92 2.99 9.72
N ARG A 36 5.29 3.93 10.42
CA ARG A 36 5.40 5.37 10.10
C ARG A 36 6.84 5.89 10.09
N HIS A 37 7.72 5.34 10.93
CA HIS A 37 9.14 5.76 10.97
C HIS A 37 9.97 5.25 9.77
N VAL A 38 9.50 4.21 9.07
CA VAL A 38 10.11 3.69 7.84
C VAL A 38 9.55 4.40 6.61
N LEU A 39 8.35 4.97 6.72
CA LEU A 39 7.73 5.73 5.65
C LEU A 39 8.40 7.10 5.50
N ASP A 40 9.12 7.27 4.39
CA ASP A 40 9.86 8.47 3.99
C ASP A 40 8.98 9.57 3.38
N VAL A 41 7.70 9.28 3.14
CA VAL A 41 6.70 10.20 2.59
C VAL A 41 5.53 10.44 3.53
N ASP A 42 4.69 11.40 3.18
CA ASP A 42 3.39 11.54 3.82
C ASP A 42 2.53 10.29 3.55
N PRO A 43 1.83 9.72 4.55
CA PRO A 43 0.88 8.62 4.35
C PRO A 43 -0.08 8.78 3.17
N VAL A 44 -0.52 10.01 2.84
CA VAL A 44 -1.42 10.27 1.71
C VAL A 44 -0.80 9.87 0.37
N GLN A 45 0.52 10.01 0.21
CA GLN A 45 1.25 9.67 -1.01
C GLN A 45 1.09 8.18 -1.37
N LEU A 46 0.83 7.30 -0.39
CA LEU A 46 0.57 5.88 -0.65
C LEU A 46 -0.72 5.67 -1.44
N VAL A 47 -1.70 6.54 -1.27
CA VAL A 47 -2.94 6.50 -2.05
C VAL A 47 -2.63 6.91 -3.50
N ASP A 48 -1.88 8.00 -3.68
CA ASP A 48 -1.51 8.51 -5.00
C ASP A 48 -0.65 7.51 -5.78
N ASP A 49 0.30 6.84 -5.12
CA ASP A 49 1.16 5.82 -5.72
C ASP A 49 0.36 4.59 -6.14
N ALA A 50 -0.60 4.16 -5.31
CA ALA A 50 -1.48 3.05 -5.65
C ALA A 50 -2.39 3.39 -6.83
N GLN A 51 -2.95 4.61 -6.85
CA GLN A 51 -3.77 5.09 -7.96
C GLN A 51 -2.96 5.19 -9.26
N SER A 52 -1.74 5.70 -9.18
CA SER A 52 -0.81 5.79 -10.33
C SER A 52 -0.46 4.42 -10.90
N ALA A 53 -0.44 3.36 -10.07
CA ALA A 53 -0.26 1.98 -10.50
C ALA A 53 -1.55 1.30 -11.01
N GLY A 54 -2.69 1.99 -10.99
CA GLY A 54 -3.98 1.50 -11.48
C GLY A 54 -4.91 0.90 -10.42
N PHE A 55 -4.55 0.96 -9.13
CA PHE A 55 -5.48 0.56 -8.06
C PHE A 55 -6.59 1.60 -7.86
N THR A 56 -7.74 1.13 -7.41
CA THR A 56 -8.90 1.94 -7.06
C THR A 56 -9.30 1.72 -5.59
N ASP A 57 -10.29 2.48 -5.11
CA ASP A 57 -10.82 2.37 -3.74
C ASP A 57 -9.77 2.49 -2.63
N GLY A 58 -8.77 3.35 -2.83
CA GLY A 58 -7.70 3.60 -1.88
C GLY A 58 -8.23 4.15 -0.55
N LYS A 59 -8.05 3.37 0.52
CA LYS A 59 -8.42 3.74 1.89
C LYS A 59 -7.19 3.70 2.78
N LEU A 60 -6.90 4.83 3.40
CA LEU A 60 -5.77 5.00 4.30
C LEU A 60 -6.25 5.04 5.75
N SER A 61 -5.50 4.41 6.64
CA SER A 61 -5.72 4.53 8.08
C SER A 61 -4.39 4.51 8.82
N VAL A 62 -4.35 5.18 9.98
CA VAL A 62 -3.20 5.13 10.88
C VAL A 62 -3.63 4.42 12.15
N ARG A 63 -2.98 3.30 12.47
CA ARG A 63 -3.20 2.58 13.72
C ARG A 63 -2.11 2.92 14.72
N ALA A 64 -2.52 3.39 15.89
CA ALA A 64 -1.65 3.44 17.06
C ALA A 64 -1.20 2.02 17.44
N ARG A 65 0.08 1.87 17.80
CA ARG A 65 0.67 0.63 18.29
C ARG A 65 1.22 0.89 19.68
N ARG A 66 0.99 -0.03 20.62
CA ARG A 66 1.27 0.18 22.06
C ARG A 66 2.77 0.16 22.42
N PHE A 67 3.60 -0.48 21.59
CA PHE A 67 5.03 -0.70 21.84
C PHE A 67 5.95 -0.39 20.64
N ASN A 68 5.41 0.17 19.56
CA ASN A 68 6.15 0.52 18.34
C ASN A 68 5.56 1.80 17.73
N SER A 69 6.25 2.41 16.76
CA SER A 69 5.69 3.56 16.03
C SER A 69 4.33 3.20 15.41
N PRO A 70 3.43 4.18 15.22
CA PRO A 70 2.19 3.96 14.49
C PRO A 70 2.42 3.24 13.16
N ALA A 71 1.46 2.43 12.76
CA ALA A 71 1.44 1.78 11.45
C ALA A 71 0.47 2.52 10.54
N VAL A 72 0.90 2.80 9.32
CA VAL A 72 0.04 3.27 8.23
C VAL A 72 -0.44 2.04 7.47
N GLU A 73 -1.75 1.94 7.27
CA GLU A 73 -2.38 0.88 6.49
C GLU A 73 -3.11 1.47 5.29
N LEU A 74 -2.84 0.91 4.11
CA LEU A 74 -3.54 1.18 2.87
C LEU A 74 -4.27 -0.07 2.42
N ILE A 75 -5.55 0.08 2.09
CA ILE A 75 -6.35 -0.91 1.39
C ILE A 75 -6.69 -0.34 0.01
N ALA A 76 -6.47 -1.12 -1.05
CA ALA A 76 -6.85 -0.74 -2.41
C ALA A 76 -7.31 -1.98 -3.20
N ARG A 77 -7.93 -1.77 -4.37
CA ARG A 77 -8.43 -2.85 -5.24
C ARG A 77 -7.88 -2.73 -6.64
N ARG A 78 -7.57 -3.85 -7.26
CA ARG A 78 -7.36 -3.93 -8.70
C ARG A 78 -8.76 -3.98 -9.35
N PRO A 79 -9.06 -3.14 -10.37
CA PRO A 79 -10.33 -3.21 -11.10
C PRO A 79 -10.62 -4.60 -11.67
N GLU A 80 -11.90 -4.91 -11.91
CA GLU A 80 -12.31 -6.17 -12.53
C GLU A 80 -12.06 -6.18 -14.05
N ARG A 81 -12.24 -5.03 -14.70
CA ARG A 81 -11.84 -4.69 -16.07
C ARG A 81 -11.72 -3.18 -16.20
#